data_AF-A0A2S4UP09-F1
#
_entry.id   AF-A0A2S4UP09-F1
#
_cell.length_a   1.000
_cell.length_b   1.000
_cell.length_c   1.000
_cell.angle_alpha   90.00
_cell.angle_beta   90.00
_cell.angle_gamma   90.00
#
_symmetry.space_group_name_H-M   'P 1'
#
loop_
_entity.id
_entity.type
_entity.pdbx_description
1 polymer ?
#
loop_
_entity_poly.entity_id
_entity_poly.type
_entity_poly.pdbx_seq_one_letter_code
_entity_poly.pdbx_strand_id
1 'polypeptide(L)'
;MADSTESSEGELMANGEREGQEDPVIEGFKNLFEKCRAEQMYQSAQQNRSTGPGLGGRLVPSEDPLVEQTDPDNDLLVGLSSTLSQLKQQIDAIVELFEPANLLKDQQSKYKLILGIQSDLNRTMDQIFSATRILGSAQAKIPSRINDQHLQALKRYRFNRLHFRLTYSGPAVLFNVIQLCQECGNIIRVLQITTKEDHHWARIAKYRKRILGDRWRVLPTIESSIICASGTEFDIIQDQWRDCVRSMDGELQILIACLIQEKPHIINPSPNRKLSSANH
;
A
#
# COMPACT_ATOMS: atom_id res chain seq x y z
N MET A 1 -59.45 43.30 7.02
CA MET A 1 -59.54 42.00 7.72
C MET A 1 -59.09 40.94 6.74
N ALA A 2 -57.82 40.55 6.87
CA ALA A 2 -57.17 39.53 6.06
C ALA A 2 -56.70 38.46 7.05
N ASP A 3 -57.12 37.22 6.81
CA ASP A 3 -56.67 35.97 7.45
C ASP A 3 -57.46 34.85 6.73
N SER A 4 -56.99 33.66 6.39
CA SER A 4 -55.74 32.95 6.63
C SER A 4 -55.80 31.71 5.72
N THR A 5 -54.87 31.56 4.77
CA THR A 5 -54.54 30.25 4.17
C THR A 5 -53.24 30.38 3.38
N GLU A 6 -52.11 30.34 4.08
CA GLU A 6 -50.82 30.08 3.46
C GLU A 6 -49.85 29.57 4.52
N SER A 7 -49.85 28.25 4.75
CA SER A 7 -48.74 27.57 5.45
C SER A 7 -48.84 26.07 5.23
N SER A 8 -48.37 25.59 4.07
CA SER A 8 -48.00 24.17 3.92
C SER A 8 -47.12 23.86 2.70
N GLU A 9 -46.48 24.84 2.06
CA GLU A 9 -45.62 24.59 0.88
C GLU A 9 -44.15 24.99 1.08
N GLY A 10 -43.75 25.36 2.30
CA GLY A 10 -42.38 25.76 2.62
C GLY A 10 -41.43 24.64 3.06
N GLU A 11 -41.89 23.41 3.28
CA GLU A 11 -41.12 22.38 3.99
C GLU A 11 -40.83 21.10 3.19
N LEU A 12 -41.04 21.12 1.87
CA LEU A 12 -40.77 19.98 0.99
C LEU A 12 -39.66 20.19 -0.06
N MET A 13 -38.96 21.33 -0.03
CA MET A 13 -37.92 21.65 -1.03
C MET A 13 -36.48 21.65 -0.49
N ALA A 14 -36.24 21.19 0.74
CA ALA A 14 -34.89 21.15 1.32
C ALA A 14 -34.16 19.79 1.18
N ASN A 15 -34.75 18.80 0.50
CA ASN A 15 -34.19 17.44 0.40
C ASN A 15 -33.80 17.02 -1.03
N GLY A 16 -33.68 17.96 -1.96
CA GLY A 16 -33.54 17.68 -3.38
C GLY A 16 -32.22 18.11 -4.04
N GLU A 17 -31.12 18.35 -3.32
CA GLU A 17 -29.84 18.71 -3.94
C GLU A 17 -28.64 18.09 -3.21
N ARG A 18 -28.49 16.77 -3.32
CA ARG A 18 -27.22 16.06 -3.08
C ARG A 18 -26.94 15.04 -4.19
N GLU A 19 -27.28 15.39 -5.42
CA GLU A 19 -26.86 14.62 -6.59
C GLU A 19 -25.58 15.23 -7.18
N GLY A 20 -24.46 14.51 -7.04
CA GLY A 20 -23.33 14.64 -7.97
C GLY A 20 -21.92 14.59 -7.41
N GLN A 21 -21.69 14.88 -6.12
CA GLN A 21 -20.32 15.02 -5.61
C GLN A 21 -19.95 13.86 -4.67
N GLU A 22 -19.08 12.95 -5.16
CA GLU A 22 -18.47 11.89 -4.35
C GLU A 22 -17.77 12.55 -3.13
N ASP A 23 -17.94 11.96 -1.94
CA ASP A 23 -17.38 12.53 -0.71
C ASP A 23 -15.87 12.78 -0.85
N PRO A 24 -15.37 13.93 -0.39
CA PRO A 24 -13.97 14.33 -0.60
C PRO A 24 -12.96 13.33 -0.03
N VAL A 25 -13.30 12.60 1.03
CA VAL A 25 -12.45 11.54 1.60
C VAL A 25 -12.38 10.34 0.65
N ILE A 26 -13.50 9.93 0.06
CA ILE A 26 -13.51 8.81 -0.89
C ILE A 26 -12.74 9.20 -2.15
N GLU A 27 -13.00 10.40 -2.67
CA GLU A 27 -12.33 10.93 -3.85
C GLU A 27 -10.82 11.09 -3.60
N GLY A 28 -10.41 11.51 -2.39
CA GLY A 28 -9.01 11.56 -1.99
C GLY A 28 -8.31 10.20 -2.06
N PHE A 29 -8.93 9.12 -1.53
CA PHE A 29 -8.37 7.77 -1.62
C PHE A 29 -8.35 7.22 -3.04
N LYS A 30 -9.38 7.52 -3.83
CA LYS A 30 -9.47 7.12 -5.24
C LYS A 30 -8.38 7.79 -6.07
N ASN A 31 -8.12 9.09 -5.85
CA ASN A 31 -7.03 9.80 -6.51
C ASN A 31 -5.66 9.24 -6.13
N LEU A 32 -5.42 8.96 -4.85
CA LEU A 32 -4.19 8.28 -4.41
C LEU A 32 -4.02 6.90 -5.05
N PHE A 33 -5.10 6.12 -5.12
CA PHE A 33 -5.11 4.81 -5.77
C PHE A 33 -4.73 4.90 -7.24
N GLU A 34 -5.42 5.73 -8.02
CA GLU A 34 -5.17 5.85 -9.47
C GLU A 34 -3.75 6.38 -9.74
N LYS A 35 -3.29 7.34 -8.94
CA LYS A 35 -1.94 7.88 -9.05
C LYS A 35 -0.87 6.82 -8.81
N CYS A 36 -0.98 6.04 -7.73
CA CYS A 36 -0.03 4.97 -7.43
C CYS A 36 -0.08 3.85 -8.48
N ARG A 37 -1.28 3.53 -8.98
CA ARG A 37 -1.46 2.54 -10.04
C ARG A 37 -0.82 2.99 -11.35
N ALA A 38 -1.00 4.25 -11.73
CA ALA A 38 -0.37 4.82 -12.92
C ALA A 38 1.16 4.76 -12.83
N GLU A 39 1.74 5.07 -11.66
CA GLU A 39 3.18 4.94 -11.46
C GLU A 39 3.63 3.47 -11.56
N GLN A 40 2.90 2.53 -10.96
CA GLN A 40 3.23 1.11 -11.08
C GLN A 40 3.25 0.64 -12.55
N MET A 41 2.26 1.08 -13.34
CA MET A 41 2.21 0.81 -14.79
C MET A 41 3.38 1.45 -15.53
N TYR A 42 3.73 2.69 -15.21
CA TYR A 42 4.90 3.36 -15.78
C TYR A 42 6.20 2.59 -15.49
N GLN A 43 6.44 2.20 -14.24
CA GLN A 43 7.66 1.50 -13.82
C GLN A 43 7.80 0.13 -14.47
N SER A 44 6.70 -0.65 -14.56
CA SER A 44 6.71 -1.93 -15.26
C SER A 44 6.99 -1.80 -16.77
N ALA A 45 6.47 -0.74 -17.42
CA ALA A 45 6.74 -0.48 -18.83
C ALA A 45 8.21 -0.09 -19.09
N GLN A 46 8.84 0.68 -18.19
CA GLN A 46 10.25 1.04 -18.32
C GLN A 46 11.17 -0.19 -18.23
N GLN A 47 10.88 -1.11 -17.30
CA GLN A 47 11.69 -2.32 -17.16
C GLN A 47 11.65 -3.23 -18.39
N ASN A 48 10.48 -3.43 -19.00
CA ASN A 48 10.34 -4.25 -20.21
C ASN A 48 11.15 -3.69 -21.40
N ARG A 49 11.42 -2.38 -21.44
CA ARG A 49 12.30 -1.78 -22.45
C ARG A 49 13.78 -2.06 -22.18
N SER A 50 14.17 -2.18 -20.91
CA SER A 50 15.56 -2.45 -20.50
C SER A 50 15.97 -3.92 -20.64
N THR A 51 15.02 -4.86 -20.72
CA THR A 51 15.27 -6.32 -20.89
C THR A 51 15.14 -6.84 -22.34
N GLY A 52 14.93 -5.97 -23.33
CA GLY A 52 15.00 -6.35 -24.75
C GLY A 52 16.42 -6.76 -25.19
N PRO A 53 16.58 -7.58 -26.24
CA PRO A 53 17.90 -8.02 -26.70
C PRO A 53 18.71 -6.81 -27.19
N GLY A 54 19.65 -6.35 -26.36
CA GLY A 54 20.54 -5.25 -26.67
C GLY A 54 21.50 -5.63 -27.80
N LEU A 55 21.37 -4.96 -28.95
CA LEU A 55 22.43 -4.92 -29.95
C LEU A 55 23.66 -4.26 -29.33
N GLY A 56 24.76 -5.01 -29.30
CA GLY A 56 26.04 -4.61 -28.73
C GLY A 56 26.65 -3.40 -29.43
N GLY A 57 26.38 -2.21 -28.91
CA GLY A 57 27.13 -0.99 -29.20
C GLY A 57 28.29 -0.84 -28.23
N ARG A 58 29.50 -1.21 -28.67
CA ARG A 58 30.76 -1.00 -27.95
C ARG A 58 31.05 0.50 -27.84
N LEU A 59 30.79 1.10 -26.68
CA LEU A 59 31.29 2.45 -26.36
C LEU A 59 32.62 2.32 -25.62
N VAL A 60 33.65 2.93 -26.19
CA VAL A 60 35.01 3.04 -25.66
C VAL A 60 34.99 3.97 -24.44
N PRO A 61 35.64 3.63 -23.30
CA PRO A 61 35.74 4.55 -22.18
C PRO A 61 36.84 5.57 -22.45
N SER A 62 36.49 6.86 -22.48
CA SER A 62 37.47 7.94 -22.30
C SER A 62 37.75 8.09 -20.80
N GLU A 63 39.02 8.07 -20.43
CA GLU A 63 39.51 8.37 -19.09
C GLU A 63 39.54 9.90 -18.91
N ASP A 64 38.73 10.43 -17.98
CA ASP A 64 38.88 11.79 -17.48
C ASP A 64 39.05 11.79 -15.96
N PRO A 65 39.80 12.75 -15.38
CA PRO A 65 40.31 12.66 -14.02
C PRO A 65 39.24 12.97 -12.97
N LEU A 66 39.43 12.33 -11.81
CA LEU A 66 38.68 12.46 -10.56
C LEU A 66 38.40 13.93 -10.19
N VAL A 67 37.21 14.41 -10.54
CA VAL A 67 36.59 15.56 -9.88
C VAL A 67 35.88 15.02 -8.65
N GLU A 68 36.20 15.58 -7.49
CA GLU A 68 35.48 15.42 -6.23
C GLU A 68 34.07 16.01 -6.39
N GLN A 69 33.19 15.27 -7.09
CA GLN A 69 31.77 15.57 -7.19
C GLN A 69 31.16 15.18 -5.86
N THR A 70 30.64 16.15 -5.10
CA THR A 70 29.66 15.91 -4.04
C THR A 70 28.63 14.92 -4.56
N ASP A 71 28.61 13.70 -3.98
CA ASP A 71 27.91 12.52 -4.48
C ASP A 71 26.40 12.79 -4.51
N PRO A 72 25.79 13.18 -5.65
CA PRO A 72 24.38 13.57 -5.72
C PRO A 72 23.45 12.40 -5.35
N ASP A 73 23.99 11.18 -5.39
CA ASP A 73 23.40 9.95 -4.93
C ASP A 73 23.15 9.94 -3.40
N ASN A 74 24.02 10.57 -2.61
CA ASN A 74 23.91 10.53 -1.15
C ASN A 74 22.77 11.43 -0.63
N ASP A 75 22.62 12.62 -1.21
CA ASP A 75 21.52 13.53 -0.87
C ASP A 75 20.15 12.93 -1.24
N LEU A 76 20.09 12.25 -2.39
CA LEU A 76 18.90 11.49 -2.80
C LEU A 76 18.55 10.40 -1.78
N LEU A 77 19.54 9.63 -1.34
CA LEU A 77 19.35 8.55 -0.37
C LEU A 77 18.92 9.07 1.01
N VAL A 78 19.52 10.17 1.51
CA VAL A 78 19.13 10.82 2.77
C VAL A 78 17.70 11.37 2.67
N GLY A 79 17.38 12.06 1.58
CA GLY A 79 16.04 12.59 1.33
C GLY A 79 14.99 11.49 1.26
N LEU A 80 15.31 10.37 0.59
CA LEU A 80 14.41 9.22 0.49
C LEU A 80 14.23 8.50 1.81
N SER A 81 15.29 8.32 2.62
CA SER A 81 15.19 7.75 3.97
C SER A 81 14.23 8.56 4.85
N SER A 82 14.32 9.89 4.77
CA SER A 82 13.43 10.81 5.49
C SER A 82 11.99 10.70 4.99
N THR A 83 11.80 10.67 3.67
CA THR A 83 10.50 10.54 3.01
C THR A 83 9.82 9.21 3.37
N LEU A 84 10.58 8.11 3.40
CA LEU A 84 10.09 6.79 3.80
C LEU A 84 9.71 6.71 5.27
N SER A 85 10.47 7.39 6.14
CA SER A 85 10.14 7.51 7.56
C SER A 85 8.82 8.26 7.76
N GLN A 86 8.61 9.33 7.00
CA GLN A 86 7.35 10.06 6.97
C GLN A 86 6.19 9.17 6.48
N LEU A 87 6.40 8.41 5.41
CA LEU A 87 5.39 7.47 4.90
C LEU A 87 4.98 6.45 5.96
N LYS A 88 5.94 5.88 6.70
CA LYS A 88 5.66 4.96 7.81
C LYS A 88 4.73 5.60 8.85
N GLN A 89 5.04 6.82 9.28
CA GLN A 89 4.23 7.56 10.26
C GLN A 89 2.81 7.84 9.73
N GLN A 90 2.68 8.23 8.46
CA GLN A 90 1.38 8.49 7.84
C GLN A 90 0.53 7.21 7.75
N ILE A 91 1.15 6.07 7.41
CA ILE A 91 0.48 4.76 7.39
C ILE A 91 0.03 4.36 8.79
N ASP A 92 0.86 4.54 9.81
CA ASP A 92 0.46 4.26 11.19
C ASP A 92 -0.73 5.13 11.62
N ALA A 93 -0.66 6.43 11.34
CA ALA A 93 -1.72 7.38 11.67
C ALA A 93 -3.04 7.04 10.95
N ILE A 94 -3.00 6.71 9.66
CA ILE A 94 -4.22 6.36 8.93
C ILE A 94 -4.81 5.05 9.45
N VAL A 95 -3.98 4.06 9.74
CA VAL A 95 -4.43 2.76 10.25
C VAL A 95 -5.09 2.90 11.62
N GLU A 96 -4.60 3.82 12.46
CA GLU A 96 -5.19 4.13 13.77
C GLU A 96 -6.52 4.88 13.66
N LEU A 97 -6.63 5.84 12.73
CA LEU A 97 -7.87 6.57 12.49
C LEU A 97 -8.99 5.67 11.98
N PHE A 98 -8.65 4.63 11.23
CA PHE A 98 -9.60 3.64 10.73
C PHE A 98 -9.93 2.54 11.75
N GLU A 99 -9.52 2.70 13.02
CA GLU A 99 -10.06 1.89 14.10
C GLU A 99 -11.56 2.20 14.29
N PRO A 100 -12.46 1.19 14.23
CA PRO A 100 -13.90 1.42 14.25
C PRO A 100 -14.40 2.27 15.43
N ALA A 101 -13.83 2.05 16.62
CA ALA A 101 -14.18 2.83 17.81
C ALA A 101 -13.75 4.30 17.72
N ASN A 102 -12.69 4.59 16.97
CA ASN A 102 -12.17 5.95 16.76
C ASN A 102 -12.93 6.66 15.63
N LEU A 103 -13.32 5.94 14.59
CA LEU A 103 -13.91 6.51 13.38
C LEU A 103 -15.36 6.96 13.56
N LEU A 104 -16.11 6.28 14.44
CA LEU A 104 -17.49 6.66 14.78
C LEU A 104 -17.61 7.87 15.71
N LYS A 105 -16.56 8.14 16.51
CA LYS A 105 -16.55 9.25 17.45
C LYS A 105 -16.09 10.52 16.73
N ASP A 106 -16.94 11.54 16.70
CA ASP A 106 -16.65 12.83 16.05
C ASP A 106 -16.21 12.67 14.58
N GLN A 107 -17.10 12.03 13.81
CA GLN A 107 -16.89 11.66 12.41
C GLN A 107 -16.40 12.83 11.54
N GLN A 108 -16.95 14.03 11.76
CA GLN A 108 -16.59 15.21 10.97
C GLN A 108 -15.13 15.63 11.20
N SER A 109 -14.68 15.65 12.46
CA SER A 109 -13.29 15.98 12.78
C SER A 109 -12.34 14.89 12.32
N LYS A 110 -12.75 13.61 12.39
CA LYS A 110 -11.98 12.48 11.84
C LYS A 110 -11.81 12.59 10.33
N TYR A 111 -12.87 12.96 9.60
CA TYR A 111 -12.79 13.11 8.15
C TYR A 111 -11.83 14.24 7.77
N LYS A 112 -11.81 15.34 8.52
CA LYS A 112 -10.82 16.41 8.34
C LYS A 112 -9.38 15.93 8.56
N LEU A 113 -9.14 15.11 9.59
CA LEU A 113 -7.82 14.50 9.82
C LEU A 113 -7.42 13.54 8.69
N ILE A 114 -8.36 12.71 8.22
CA ILE A 114 -8.11 11.81 7.09
C ILE A 114 -7.75 12.59 5.83
N LEU A 115 -8.46 13.68 5.51
CA LEU A 115 -8.13 14.55 4.37
C LEU A 115 -6.72 15.15 4.49
N GLY A 116 -6.32 15.56 5.70
CA GLY A 116 -4.95 16.02 5.97
C GLY A 116 -3.91 14.95 5.65
N ILE A 117 -4.11 13.74 6.19
CA ILE A 117 -3.19 12.61 5.94
C ILE A 117 -3.18 12.21 4.46
N GLN A 118 -4.31 12.26 3.76
CA GLN A 118 -4.36 11.99 2.33
C GLN A 118 -3.53 13.00 1.53
N SER A 119 -3.60 14.29 1.89
CA SER A 119 -2.79 15.34 1.26
C SER A 119 -1.29 15.10 1.51
N ASP A 120 -0.94 14.77 2.74
CA ASP A 120 0.44 14.48 3.12
C ASP A 120 0.96 13.21 2.41
N LEU A 121 0.17 12.13 2.38
CA LEU A 121 0.47 10.91 1.63
C LEU A 121 0.68 11.23 0.15
N ASN A 122 -0.19 12.06 -0.44
CA ASN A 122 -0.10 12.41 -1.85
C ASN A 122 1.25 13.06 -2.19
N ARG A 123 1.69 14.00 -1.35
CA ARG A 123 3.00 14.66 -1.46
C ARG A 123 4.15 13.69 -1.24
N THR A 124 4.07 12.84 -0.22
CA THR A 124 5.10 11.83 0.08
C THR A 124 5.24 10.84 -1.08
N MET A 125 4.14 10.42 -1.69
CA MET A 125 4.17 9.57 -2.88
C MET A 125 4.80 10.28 -4.08
N ASP A 126 4.55 11.58 -4.31
CA ASP A 126 5.25 12.34 -5.38
C ASP A 126 6.77 12.33 -5.20
N GLN A 127 7.22 12.51 -3.96
CA GLN A 127 8.65 12.49 -3.64
C GLN A 127 9.24 11.10 -3.88
N ILE A 128 8.54 10.03 -3.49
CA ILE A 128 8.96 8.65 -3.77
C ILE A 128 9.00 8.39 -5.27
N PHE A 129 7.99 8.82 -6.04
CA PHE A 129 7.96 8.62 -7.50
C PHE A 129 9.13 9.34 -8.16
N SER A 130 9.36 10.60 -7.82
CA SER A 130 10.52 11.35 -8.30
C SER A 130 11.83 10.62 -7.99
N ALA A 131 12.01 10.18 -6.74
CA ALA A 131 13.20 9.45 -6.34
C ALA A 131 13.36 8.12 -7.09
N THR A 132 12.29 7.33 -7.26
CA THR A 132 12.34 6.06 -8.01
C THR A 132 12.76 6.24 -9.45
N ARG A 133 12.30 7.31 -10.13
CA ARG A 133 12.70 7.63 -11.50
C ARG A 133 14.18 8.03 -11.57
N ILE A 134 14.66 8.81 -10.61
CA ILE A 134 16.09 9.16 -10.51
C ILE A 134 16.92 7.90 -10.29
N LEU A 135 16.52 7.04 -9.34
CA LEU A 135 17.18 5.77 -9.04
C LEU A 135 17.27 4.86 -10.27
N GLY A 136 16.16 4.71 -11.02
CA GLY A 136 16.15 3.93 -12.26
C GLY A 136 17.10 4.49 -13.32
N SER A 137 17.17 5.82 -13.44
CA SER A 137 18.10 6.48 -14.37
C SER A 137 19.57 6.34 -13.94
N ALA A 138 19.86 6.39 -12.63
CA ALA A 138 21.19 6.23 -12.08
C ALA A 138 21.69 4.79 -12.28
N GLN A 139 20.82 3.80 -12.04
CA GLN A 139 21.10 2.39 -12.28
C GLN A 139 21.57 2.11 -13.71
N ALA A 140 20.93 2.74 -14.71
CA ALA A 140 21.30 2.58 -16.12
C ALA A 140 22.70 3.11 -16.45
N LYS A 141 23.21 4.06 -15.67
CA LYS A 141 24.52 4.71 -15.89
C LYS A 141 25.68 3.96 -15.24
N ILE A 142 25.43 3.06 -14.28
CA ILE A 142 26.51 2.35 -13.57
C ILE A 142 27.15 1.31 -14.50
N PRO A 143 28.42 1.47 -14.91
CA PRO A 143 29.09 0.53 -15.80
C PRO A 143 29.20 -0.87 -15.17
N SER A 144 29.13 -1.93 -15.98
CA SER A 144 29.26 -3.31 -15.51
C SER A 144 30.73 -3.76 -15.31
N ARG A 145 31.64 -2.83 -14.99
CA ARG A 145 33.07 -3.12 -15.00
C ARG A 145 33.39 -4.16 -13.92
N ILE A 146 34.10 -5.22 -14.32
CA ILE A 146 34.31 -6.45 -13.54
C ILE A 146 35.22 -6.23 -12.31
N ASN A 147 36.01 -5.15 -12.30
CA ASN A 147 36.97 -4.86 -11.22
C ASN A 147 36.92 -3.38 -10.85
N ASP A 148 35.95 -3.02 -10.02
CA ASP A 148 35.70 -1.69 -9.47
C ASP A 148 36.07 -1.61 -7.97
N GLN A 149 36.84 -2.59 -7.47
CA GLN A 149 37.11 -2.78 -6.05
C GLN A 149 35.82 -2.90 -5.21
N HIS A 150 34.74 -3.40 -5.80
CA HIS A 150 33.40 -3.64 -5.22
C HIS A 150 32.55 -2.40 -4.92
N LEU A 151 33.08 -1.18 -5.03
CA LEU A 151 32.36 0.02 -4.61
C LEU A 151 31.13 0.34 -5.49
N GLN A 152 31.21 0.17 -6.81
CA GLN A 152 30.06 0.42 -7.70
C GLN A 152 29.10 -0.77 -7.74
N ALA A 153 29.59 -2.00 -7.57
CA ALA A 153 28.76 -3.18 -7.41
C ALA A 153 27.84 -3.06 -6.17
N LEU A 154 28.35 -2.53 -5.06
CA LEU A 154 27.60 -2.30 -3.83
C LEU A 154 26.60 -1.14 -3.98
N LYS A 155 27.00 -0.03 -4.61
CA LYS A 155 26.06 1.06 -4.99
C LYS A 155 24.95 0.54 -5.90
N ARG A 156 25.28 -0.23 -6.94
CA ARG A 156 24.32 -0.83 -7.87
C ARG A 156 23.38 -1.79 -7.17
N TYR A 157 23.89 -2.64 -6.27
CA TYR A 157 23.07 -3.55 -5.48
C TYR A 157 22.10 -2.79 -4.57
N ARG A 158 22.58 -1.76 -3.86
CA ARG A 158 21.76 -0.88 -3.02
C ARG A 158 20.63 -0.24 -3.83
N PHE A 159 20.96 0.36 -4.97
CA PHE A 159 19.96 1.01 -5.83
C PHE A 159 18.97 0.01 -6.44
N ASN A 160 19.44 -1.16 -6.91
CA ASN A 160 18.56 -2.21 -7.43
C ASN A 160 17.56 -2.66 -6.37
N ARG A 161 18.04 -2.93 -5.16
CA ARG A 161 17.19 -3.42 -4.07
C ARG A 161 16.18 -2.36 -3.63
N LEU A 162 16.62 -1.10 -3.52
CA LEU A 162 15.77 0.03 -3.20
C LEU A 162 14.69 0.25 -4.27
N HIS A 163 15.08 0.29 -5.54
CA HIS A 163 14.13 0.41 -6.65
C HIS A 163 13.12 -0.74 -6.66
N PHE A 164 13.59 -1.98 -6.46
CA PHE A 164 12.73 -3.17 -6.38
C PHE A 164 11.72 -3.07 -5.25
N ARG A 165 12.13 -2.71 -4.03
CA ARG A 165 11.22 -2.59 -2.87
C ARG A 165 10.20 -1.49 -3.02
N LEU A 166 10.55 -0.39 -3.70
CA LEU A 166 9.63 0.71 -3.94
C LEU A 166 8.59 0.32 -5.00
N THR A 167 9.05 -0.24 -6.13
CA THR A 167 8.25 -0.31 -7.36
C THR A 167 7.72 -1.70 -7.72
N TYR A 168 8.34 -2.78 -7.27
CA TYR A 168 8.15 -4.11 -7.85
C TYR A 168 7.60 -5.15 -6.86
N SER A 169 6.60 -5.93 -7.31
CA SER A 169 5.97 -7.10 -6.66
C SER A 169 4.96 -6.85 -5.53
N GLY A 170 4.28 -7.92 -5.09
CA GLY A 170 3.26 -7.92 -4.04
C GLY A 170 3.69 -7.33 -2.67
N PRO A 171 4.96 -7.40 -2.23
CA PRO A 171 5.42 -6.68 -1.04
C PRO A 171 5.85 -5.23 -1.29
N ALA A 172 5.78 -4.68 -2.51
CA ALA A 172 6.26 -3.32 -2.78
C ALA A 172 5.52 -2.24 -1.99
N VAL A 173 6.21 -1.13 -1.70
CA VAL A 173 5.61 0.04 -1.06
C VAL A 173 4.42 0.54 -1.88
N LEU A 174 4.58 0.73 -3.19
CA LEU A 174 3.50 1.20 -4.06
C LEU A 174 2.28 0.26 -4.03
N PHE A 175 2.51 -1.04 -4.17
CA PHE A 175 1.41 -2.02 -4.21
C PHE A 175 0.60 -2.04 -2.91
N ASN A 176 1.27 -1.99 -1.75
CA ASN A 176 0.57 -2.07 -0.48
C ASN A 176 -0.11 -0.74 -0.11
N VAL A 177 0.44 0.41 -0.49
CA VAL A 177 -0.24 1.72 -0.34
C VAL A 177 -1.51 1.76 -1.19
N ILE A 178 -1.50 1.19 -2.40
CA ILE A 178 -2.69 1.03 -3.25
C ILE A 178 -3.77 0.22 -2.52
N GLN A 179 -3.41 -0.95 -1.98
CA GLN A 179 -4.37 -1.81 -1.25
C GLN A 179 -4.93 -1.07 -0.02
N LEU A 180 -4.06 -0.43 0.76
CA LEU A 180 -4.46 0.35 1.94
C LEU A 180 -5.49 1.45 1.57
N CYS A 181 -5.23 2.23 0.53
CA CYS A 181 -6.13 3.30 0.09
C CYS A 181 -7.50 2.75 -0.34
N GLN A 182 -7.52 1.62 -1.06
CA GLN A 182 -8.77 0.97 -1.46
C GLN A 182 -9.59 0.54 -0.25
N GLU A 183 -8.96 -0.09 0.74
CA GLU A 183 -9.66 -0.59 1.91
C GLU A 183 -10.14 0.54 2.84
N CYS A 184 -9.37 1.62 2.96
CA CYS A 184 -9.83 2.84 3.63
C CYS A 184 -11.06 3.44 2.94
N GLY A 185 -11.03 3.60 1.62
CA GLY A 185 -12.17 4.10 0.84
C GLY A 185 -13.41 3.22 0.98
N ASN A 186 -13.24 1.90 1.02
CA ASN A 186 -14.33 0.95 1.23
C ASN A 186 -15.02 1.13 2.60
N ILE A 187 -14.26 1.40 3.67
CA ILE A 187 -14.86 1.68 4.99
C ILE A 187 -15.70 2.95 4.95
N ILE A 188 -15.18 4.04 4.38
CA ILE A 188 -15.91 5.31 4.29
C ILE A 188 -17.20 5.17 3.47
N ARG A 189 -17.16 4.41 2.36
CA ARG A 189 -18.36 4.08 1.57
C ARG A 189 -19.40 3.34 2.39
N VAL A 190 -18.99 2.34 3.17
CA VAL A 190 -19.92 1.61 4.05
C VAL A 190 -20.52 2.54 5.11
N LEU A 191 -19.74 3.48 5.66
CA LEU A 191 -20.25 4.43 6.65
C LEU A 191 -21.25 5.44 6.07
N GLN A 192 -21.09 5.87 4.82
CA GLN A 192 -22.00 6.85 4.20
C GLN A 192 -23.32 6.27 3.73
N ILE A 193 -23.34 5.02 3.30
CA ILE A 193 -24.51 4.42 2.64
C ILE A 193 -25.59 4.01 3.66
N THR A 194 -25.34 4.05 4.98
CA THR A 194 -26.20 3.28 5.88
C THR A 194 -26.64 3.88 7.21
N THR A 195 -27.93 3.60 7.51
CA THR A 195 -28.73 4.04 8.66
C THR A 195 -29.24 2.88 9.55
N LYS A 196 -28.85 1.60 9.34
CA LYS A 196 -29.24 0.43 10.17
C LYS A 196 -28.10 -0.59 10.31
N GLU A 197 -28.06 -1.36 11.40
CA GLU A 197 -26.81 -1.58 12.17
C GLU A 197 -26.04 -2.92 12.05
N ASP A 198 -26.59 -4.06 11.63
CA ASP A 198 -25.88 -5.35 11.89
C ASP A 198 -24.93 -5.87 10.79
N HIS A 199 -25.30 -5.79 9.50
CA HIS A 199 -24.44 -6.31 8.42
C HIS A 199 -23.24 -5.40 8.07
N HIS A 200 -23.20 -4.19 8.62
CA HIS A 200 -22.17 -3.18 8.37
C HIS A 200 -20.92 -3.46 9.18
N TRP A 201 -21.09 -3.86 10.45
CA TRP A 201 -19.98 -4.18 11.34
C TRP A 201 -19.13 -5.33 10.81
N ALA A 202 -19.76 -6.35 10.24
CA ALA A 202 -19.04 -7.44 9.59
C ALA A 202 -18.19 -6.96 8.39
N ARG A 203 -18.72 -6.03 7.58
CA ARG A 203 -17.98 -5.44 6.44
C ARG A 203 -16.86 -4.52 6.89
N ILE A 204 -17.12 -3.62 7.84
CA ILE A 204 -16.11 -2.73 8.42
C ILE A 204 -15.00 -3.56 9.07
N ALA A 205 -15.34 -4.59 9.86
CA ALA A 205 -14.36 -5.49 10.46
C ALA A 205 -13.53 -6.25 9.41
N LYS A 206 -14.17 -6.71 8.31
CA LYS A 206 -13.47 -7.34 7.19
C LYS A 206 -12.45 -6.40 6.55
N TYR A 207 -12.85 -5.17 6.21
CA TYR A 207 -11.96 -4.17 5.62
C TYR A 207 -10.86 -3.73 6.60
N ARG A 208 -11.20 -3.58 7.88
CA ARG A 208 -10.24 -3.29 8.95
C ARG A 208 -9.17 -4.38 9.05
N LYS A 209 -9.56 -5.66 9.00
CA LYS A 209 -8.61 -6.79 8.99
C LYS A 209 -7.68 -6.72 7.78
N ARG A 210 -8.18 -6.29 6.62
CA ARG A 210 -7.35 -6.09 5.42
C ARG A 210 -6.39 -4.92 5.57
N ILE A 211 -6.84 -3.77 6.06
CA ILE A 211 -5.98 -2.62 6.42
C ILE A 211 -4.84 -3.04 7.35
N LEU A 212 -5.12 -3.85 8.38
CA LEU A 212 -4.09 -4.37 9.28
C LEU A 212 -3.12 -5.31 8.55
N GLY A 213 -3.62 -6.17 7.66
CA GLY A 213 -2.81 -7.03 6.82
C GLY A 213 -1.91 -6.24 5.86
N ASP A 214 -2.44 -5.18 5.24
CA ASP A 214 -1.70 -4.30 4.33
C ASP A 214 -0.63 -3.50 5.09
N ARG A 215 -0.95 -3.00 6.29
CA ARG A 215 0.04 -2.40 7.20
C ARG A 215 1.15 -3.39 7.53
N TRP A 216 0.79 -4.62 7.90
CA TRP A 216 1.76 -5.68 8.22
C TRP A 216 2.70 -5.99 7.04
N ARG A 217 2.21 -5.91 5.81
CA ARG A 217 3.00 -6.14 4.59
C ARG A 217 3.87 -4.94 4.23
N VAL A 218 3.34 -3.72 4.34
CA VAL A 218 4.03 -2.51 3.85
C VAL A 218 5.13 -2.04 4.79
N LEU A 219 4.93 -2.14 6.12
CA LEU A 219 5.88 -1.58 7.08
C LEU A 219 7.27 -2.23 7.02
N PRO A 220 7.41 -3.57 6.97
CA PRO A 220 8.70 -4.20 6.79
C PRO A 220 9.38 -3.75 5.49
N THR A 221 8.62 -3.59 4.40
CA THR A 221 9.19 -3.11 3.13
C THR A 221 9.69 -1.67 3.23
N ILE A 222 8.95 -0.78 3.91
CA ILE A 222 9.38 0.60 4.16
C ILE A 222 10.65 0.62 5.02
N GLU A 223 10.67 -0.14 6.13
CA GLU A 223 11.83 -0.25 7.02
C GLU A 223 13.07 -0.76 6.28
N SER A 224 12.91 -1.82 5.50
CA SER A 224 14.01 -2.34 4.69
C SER A 224 14.44 -1.35 3.61
N SER A 225 13.52 -0.54 3.06
CA SER A 225 13.86 0.54 2.12
C SER A 225 14.64 1.67 2.80
N ILE A 226 14.31 2.00 4.06
CA ILE A 226 15.08 2.93 4.90
C ILE A 226 16.49 2.38 5.14
N ILE A 227 16.62 1.11 5.51
CA ILE A 227 17.93 0.44 5.67
C ILE A 227 18.72 0.48 4.36
N CYS A 228 18.08 0.25 3.21
CA CYS A 228 18.74 0.38 1.91
C CYS A 228 19.16 1.84 1.62
N ALA A 229 18.40 2.82 2.10
CA ALA A 229 18.69 4.23 1.86
C ALA A 229 19.84 4.74 2.75
N SER A 230 19.82 4.46 4.05
CA SER A 230 20.73 5.08 5.03
C SER A 230 21.60 4.10 5.81
N GLY A 231 21.33 2.79 5.75
CA GLY A 231 22.08 1.77 6.48
C GLY A 231 23.45 1.48 5.87
N THR A 232 24.33 0.86 6.66
CA THR A 232 25.60 0.31 6.19
C THR A 232 25.36 -0.89 5.27
N GLU A 233 26.39 -1.31 4.54
CA GLU A 233 26.31 -2.52 3.72
C GLU A 233 26.01 -3.77 4.56
N PHE A 234 26.56 -3.82 5.78
CA PHE A 234 26.27 -4.89 6.72
C PHE A 234 24.80 -4.89 7.16
N ASP A 235 24.23 -3.73 7.46
CA ASP A 235 22.80 -3.61 7.80
C ASP A 235 21.90 -4.15 6.68
N ILE A 236 22.26 -3.84 5.43
CA ILE A 236 21.56 -4.32 4.24
C ILE A 236 21.65 -5.84 4.13
N ILE A 237 22.82 -6.43 4.31
CA ILE A 237 22.99 -7.90 4.27
C ILE A 237 22.17 -8.57 5.39
N GLN A 238 22.22 -8.03 6.61
CA GLN A 238 21.43 -8.55 7.72
C GLN A 238 19.92 -8.44 7.48
N ASP A 239 19.45 -7.33 6.90
CA ASP A 239 18.05 -7.17 6.50
C ASP A 239 17.64 -8.20 5.45
N GLN A 240 18.54 -8.58 4.53
CA GLN A 240 18.27 -9.62 3.54
C GLN A 240 18.04 -10.98 4.19
N TRP A 241 18.84 -11.34 5.19
CA TRP A 241 18.61 -12.58 5.92
C TRP A 241 17.27 -12.58 6.65
N ARG A 242 16.84 -11.42 7.17
CA ARG A 242 15.52 -11.26 7.77
C ARG A 242 14.37 -11.40 6.77
N ASP A 243 14.54 -11.00 5.50
CA ASP A 243 13.52 -11.22 4.47
C ASP A 243 13.19 -12.72 4.31
N CYS A 244 14.22 -13.57 4.29
CA CYS A 244 14.05 -15.02 4.17
C CYS A 244 13.25 -15.58 5.35
N VAL A 245 13.56 -15.14 6.58
CA VAL A 245 12.84 -15.55 7.79
C VAL A 245 11.37 -15.11 7.74
N ARG A 246 11.11 -13.83 7.39
CA ARG A 246 9.75 -13.30 7.26
C ARG A 246 8.93 -14.03 6.20
N SER A 247 9.55 -14.40 5.09
CA SER A 247 8.90 -15.20 4.04
C SER A 247 8.51 -16.58 4.57
N MET A 248 9.42 -17.27 5.28
CA MET A 248 9.13 -18.57 5.89
C MET A 248 8.02 -18.48 6.93
N ASP A 249 8.03 -17.46 7.80
CA ASP A 249 6.96 -17.22 8.77
C ASP A 249 5.61 -16.98 8.10
N GLY A 250 5.60 -16.26 6.97
CA GLY A 250 4.40 -16.05 6.16
C GLY A 250 3.83 -17.35 5.58
N GLU A 251 4.68 -18.19 5.01
CA GLU A 251 4.28 -19.51 4.49
C GLU A 251 3.80 -20.44 5.61
N LEU A 252 4.45 -20.42 6.78
CA LEU A 252 4.03 -21.18 7.95
C LEU A 252 2.65 -20.74 8.46
N GLN A 253 2.38 -19.42 8.49
CA GLN A 253 1.06 -18.90 8.85
C GLN A 253 -0.03 -19.34 7.86
N ILE A 254 0.27 -19.40 6.57
CA ILE A 254 -0.65 -19.91 5.54
C ILE A 254 -0.93 -21.40 5.77
N LEU A 255 0.11 -22.20 5.99
CA LEU A 255 -0.04 -23.64 6.27
C LEU A 255 -0.85 -23.89 7.55
N ILE A 256 -0.59 -23.14 8.61
CA ILE A 256 -1.37 -23.21 9.86
C ILE A 256 -2.84 -22.85 9.60
N ALA A 257 -3.11 -21.80 8.83
CA ALA A 257 -4.48 -21.42 8.48
C ALA A 257 -5.21 -22.51 7.66
N CYS A 258 -4.51 -23.19 6.75
CA CYS A 258 -5.06 -24.33 5.99
C CYS A 258 -5.36 -25.53 6.91
N LEU A 259 -4.43 -25.88 7.81
CA LEU A 259 -4.59 -27.01 8.74
C LEU A 259 -5.70 -26.77 9.78
N ILE A 260 -5.93 -25.53 10.20
CA ILE A 260 -7.02 -25.18 11.12
C ILE A 260 -8.39 -25.22 10.42
N GLN A 261 -8.46 -25.02 9.10
CA GLN A 261 -9.68 -25.22 8.31
C GLN A 261 -10.03 -26.70 8.08
N GLU A 262 -9.09 -27.64 8.30
CA GLU A 262 -9.27 -29.08 8.10
C GLU A 262 -9.78 -29.85 9.34
N LYS A 263 -10.42 -29.20 10.33
CA LYS A 263 -11.17 -29.99 11.33
C LYS A 263 -12.44 -30.55 10.66
N PRO A 264 -12.54 -31.88 10.44
CA PRO A 264 -13.56 -32.45 9.58
C PRO A 264 -14.91 -32.46 10.29
N HIS A 265 -15.98 -32.22 9.52
CA HIS A 265 -17.30 -32.76 9.79
C HIS A 265 -17.19 -34.30 9.84
N ILE A 266 -16.86 -34.86 11.00
CA ILE A 266 -17.01 -36.29 11.25
C ILE A 266 -18.49 -36.55 11.48
N ILE A 267 -19.09 -37.07 10.41
CA ILE A 267 -20.40 -37.72 10.34
C ILE A 267 -20.42 -38.92 11.30
N ASN A 268 -21.44 -39.01 12.17
CA ASN A 268 -22.36 -40.16 12.35
C ASN A 268 -23.02 -40.21 13.75
N PRO A 269 -24.10 -41.00 13.96
CA PRO A 269 -25.04 -41.59 13.01
C PRO A 269 -26.51 -41.29 13.35
N SER A 270 -27.39 -41.48 12.36
CA SER A 270 -28.85 -41.49 12.55
C SER A 270 -29.29 -42.73 13.34
N PRO A 271 -30.17 -42.62 14.36
CA PRO A 271 -30.75 -43.78 15.00
C PRO A 271 -32.01 -44.24 14.25
N ASN A 272 -31.91 -45.43 13.68
CA ASN A 272 -32.98 -46.39 13.35
C ASN A 272 -34.41 -45.95 13.73
N ARG A 273 -35.24 -45.64 12.73
CA ARG A 273 -36.70 -45.88 12.84
C ARG A 273 -37.03 -47.24 12.21
N LYS A 274 -37.54 -48.09 13.09
CA LYS A 274 -37.99 -49.45 12.86
C LYS A 274 -39.03 -49.54 11.73
N LEU A 275 -38.96 -50.70 11.08
CA LEU A 275 -39.96 -51.35 10.25
C LEU A 275 -41.41 -50.97 10.60
N SER A 276 -42.17 -50.59 9.58
CA SER A 276 -43.59 -50.92 9.50
C SER A 276 -43.80 -51.71 8.22
N SER A 277 -43.77 -53.04 8.36
CA SER A 277 -44.32 -53.96 7.38
C SER A 277 -45.84 -53.94 7.52
N ALA A 278 -46.52 -53.58 6.43
CA ALA A 278 -47.92 -53.95 6.23
C ALA A 278 -48.03 -55.48 6.18
N ASN A 279 -48.99 -56.05 6.92
CA ASN A 279 -49.83 -57.16 6.48
C ASN A 279 -50.90 -57.50 7.54
N HIS A 280 -52.15 -57.57 7.05
CA HIS A 280 -53.44 -57.90 7.66
C HIS A 280 -54.18 -56.80 8.43
#